data_AF-A0A225UHA3-F1
#
_entry.id   AF-A0A225UHA3-F1
#
_cell.length_a   1.000
_cell.length_b   1.000
_cell.length_c   1.000
_cell.angle_alpha   90.00
_cell.angle_beta   90.00
_cell.angle_gamma   90.00
#
_symmetry.space_group_name_H-M   'P 1'
#
loop_
_entity.id
_entity.type
_entity.pdbx_description
1 polymer ?
#
loop_
_entity_poly.entity_id
_entity_poly.type
_entity_poly.pdbx_seq_one_letter_code
_entity_poly.pdbx_strand_id
1 'polypeptide(L)'
;MVFSASTRTLALLLALTVAASAGSRVSILPLSRPASTCDALFPTKVSTFSSGDIGNISVAVYSAEATDNTAADTSEGISIVDSVSEDARVLQDAAGGHLGVVEPVSGCKSLLGVDLSHISEDTGASVVSACEKTHEGHLYCVVEGKLPASTQWQVMLPVRTWTQRYMQVGCGGLCGMIRMGVNAASGSQHVRGGEFALAATDMGGGMDGKVFASNPGRRKSFAYSAQHLTSLVSKTLMQAYYGQKPRYSYFNGCSDGGREGVMEALRYPNDFDGILAGAPAMLFQFQNSLHHGWSGAAWFA
;
A
#
# COMPACT_ATOMS: atom_id res chain seq x y z
N MET A 1 39.87 -22.33 -15.14
CA MET A 1 39.62 -22.89 -13.79
C MET A 1 38.16 -22.69 -13.47
N VAL A 2 37.47 -23.81 -13.23
CA VAL A 2 36.05 -23.88 -12.93
C VAL A 2 35.86 -23.77 -11.42
N PHE A 3 35.02 -22.84 -10.97
CA PHE A 3 34.10 -23.06 -9.84
C PHE A 3 32.73 -22.49 -10.25
N SER A 4 31.77 -23.41 -10.32
CA SER A 4 30.33 -23.33 -10.65
C SER A 4 29.55 -23.01 -9.35
N ALA A 5 28.34 -22.46 -9.26
CA ALA A 5 27.32 -21.83 -10.11
C ALA A 5 26.46 -21.02 -9.11
N SER A 6 25.89 -19.85 -9.39
CA SER A 6 24.66 -19.68 -10.15
C SER A 6 24.41 -18.17 -10.26
N THR A 7 24.70 -17.63 -11.44
CA THR A 7 24.19 -16.34 -11.91
C THR A 7 22.70 -16.46 -12.17
N ARG A 8 21.87 -15.63 -11.52
CA ARG A 8 20.55 -15.28 -12.05
C ARG A 8 20.51 -13.80 -12.39
N THR A 9 20.79 -13.59 -13.66
CA THR A 9 20.38 -12.55 -14.58
C THR A 9 19.26 -11.63 -14.09
N LEU A 10 19.61 -10.35 -14.07
CA LEU A 10 18.75 -9.18 -14.05
C LEU A 10 17.78 -9.25 -15.26
N ALA A 11 16.47 -9.29 -15.05
CA ALA A 11 15.48 -9.10 -16.11
C ALA A 11 14.65 -7.86 -15.79
N LEU A 12 15.15 -6.73 -16.29
CA LEU A 12 14.45 -5.48 -16.47
C LEU A 12 13.54 -5.65 -17.70
N LEU A 13 12.21 -5.65 -17.56
CA LEU A 13 11.31 -5.48 -18.71
C LEU A 13 10.82 -4.03 -18.76
N LEU A 14 11.61 -3.23 -19.47
CA LEU A 14 11.15 -2.03 -20.15
C LEU A 14 10.43 -2.48 -21.43
N ALA A 15 9.20 -2.03 -21.65
CA ALA A 15 8.45 -2.32 -22.86
C ALA A 15 9.14 -1.66 -24.07
N LEU A 16 9.63 -2.46 -25.03
CA LEU A 16 9.94 -2.03 -26.39
C LEU A 16 9.38 -3.03 -27.39
N THR A 17 8.85 -2.48 -28.48
CA THR A 17 8.07 -3.12 -29.54
C THR A 17 8.89 -4.02 -30.46
N VAL A 18 8.23 -5.12 -30.86
CA VAL A 18 8.36 -5.95 -32.08
C VAL A 18 9.73 -6.54 -32.45
N ALA A 19 9.85 -7.85 -32.25
CA ALA A 19 10.39 -8.78 -33.25
C ALA A 19 9.80 -10.17 -33.00
N ALA A 20 8.87 -10.61 -33.85
CA ALA A 20 8.39 -11.98 -33.88
C ALA A 20 9.13 -12.75 -34.97
N SER A 21 9.71 -13.90 -34.61
CA SER A 21 9.76 -15.10 -35.47
C SER A 21 9.92 -16.31 -34.53
N ALA A 22 9.21 -17.42 -34.67
CA ALA A 22 8.45 -17.92 -35.81
C ALA A 22 7.17 -18.64 -35.35
N GLY A 23 6.11 -18.50 -36.16
CA GLY A 23 4.98 -19.45 -36.13
C GLY A 23 3.65 -18.92 -35.59
N SER A 24 3.15 -17.78 -36.09
CA SER A 24 1.69 -17.52 -36.14
C SER A 24 1.39 -16.39 -37.13
N ARG A 25 0.46 -16.65 -38.06
CA ARG A 25 -0.01 -15.69 -39.07
C ARG A 25 -0.93 -14.66 -38.40
N VAL A 26 -0.61 -13.38 -38.51
CA VAL A 26 -1.52 -12.29 -38.14
C VAL A 26 -2.08 -11.68 -39.43
N SER A 27 -3.39 -11.82 -39.64
CA SER A 27 -4.11 -11.06 -40.68
C SER A 27 -4.58 -9.75 -40.07
N ILE A 28 -4.23 -8.63 -40.69
CA ILE A 28 -4.64 -7.29 -40.27
C ILE A 28 -5.75 -6.83 -41.20
N LEU A 29 -6.97 -6.67 -40.67
CA LEU A 29 -8.06 -5.92 -41.33
C LEU A 29 -8.32 -4.63 -40.52
N PRO A 30 -8.51 -3.47 -41.17
CA PRO A 30 -8.70 -2.20 -40.48
C PRO A 30 -10.19 -1.88 -40.33
N LEU A 31 -10.68 -1.45 -39.15
CA LEU A 31 -11.93 -0.69 -38.95
C LEU A 31 -11.94 -0.18 -37.49
N SER A 32 -11.74 1.12 -37.21
CA SER A 32 -12.63 2.30 -37.31
C SER A 32 -13.49 2.53 -36.04
N ARG A 33 -13.43 3.76 -35.52
CA ARG A 33 -14.07 4.36 -34.32
C ARG A 33 -15.55 3.99 -34.08
N PRO A 34 -15.97 3.93 -32.81
CA PRO A 34 -17.27 4.44 -32.37
C PRO A 34 -17.21 5.34 -31.11
N ALA A 35 -18.37 5.84 -30.68
CA ALA A 35 -18.59 7.02 -29.84
C ALA A 35 -19.35 6.71 -28.52
N SER A 36 -19.01 7.43 -27.43
CA SER A 36 -19.75 7.76 -26.17
C SER A 36 -20.76 6.73 -25.60
N THR A 37 -20.66 6.19 -24.37
CA THR A 37 -20.84 6.84 -23.03
C THR A 37 -20.34 5.96 -21.85
N CYS A 38 -20.02 6.58 -20.70
CA CYS A 38 -19.42 6.01 -19.47
C CYS A 38 -20.27 4.95 -18.73
N ASP A 39 -19.64 3.84 -18.31
CA ASP A 39 -19.68 3.20 -16.97
C ASP A 39 -18.97 1.82 -16.99
N ALA A 40 -18.42 1.42 -15.84
CA ALA A 40 -17.75 0.15 -15.48
C ALA A 40 -16.21 0.07 -15.64
N LEU A 41 -15.54 -0.01 -14.48
CA LEU A 41 -14.18 -0.52 -14.34
C LEU A 41 -14.16 -2.02 -14.68
N PHE A 42 -13.64 -2.39 -15.85
CA PHE A 42 -13.26 -3.77 -16.18
C PHE A 42 -11.72 -3.90 -16.27
N PRO A 43 -11.17 -5.07 -15.93
CA PRO A 43 -9.78 -5.21 -15.53
C PRO A 43 -8.81 -5.13 -16.71
N THR A 44 -7.88 -4.17 -16.69
CA THR A 44 -6.65 -4.28 -17.47
C THR A 44 -5.71 -5.25 -16.78
N LYS A 45 -5.85 -6.53 -17.13
CA LYS A 45 -4.84 -7.60 -17.02
C LYS A 45 -4.20 -7.75 -15.63
N VAL A 46 -4.86 -8.51 -14.75
CA VAL A 46 -4.18 -9.09 -13.58
C VAL A 46 -3.16 -10.10 -14.09
N SER A 47 -1.87 -9.84 -13.85
CA SER A 47 -0.81 -10.78 -14.15
C SER A 47 -0.44 -11.47 -12.84
N THR A 48 -0.91 -12.71 -12.66
CA THR A 48 -0.53 -13.56 -11.52
C THR A 48 0.83 -14.17 -11.81
N PHE A 49 1.82 -13.87 -10.97
CA PHE A 49 3.14 -14.50 -11.03
C PHE A 49 3.21 -15.56 -9.94
N SER A 50 3.40 -16.83 -10.34
CA SER A 50 3.73 -17.91 -9.41
C SER A 50 5.24 -18.16 -9.46
N SER A 51 5.92 -17.93 -8.35
CA SER A 51 7.31 -18.32 -8.13
C SER A 51 7.32 -19.18 -6.88
N GLY A 52 7.67 -20.47 -7.04
CA GLY A 52 7.40 -21.57 -6.10
C GLY A 52 7.94 -21.48 -4.66
N ASP A 53 8.43 -20.34 -4.19
CA ASP A 53 8.92 -20.14 -2.81
C ASP A 53 8.45 -18.82 -2.17
N ILE A 54 7.54 -18.07 -2.81
CA ILE A 54 6.99 -16.81 -2.29
C ILE A 54 5.50 -16.83 -2.61
N GLY A 55 4.61 -16.63 -1.62
CA GLY A 55 3.16 -16.71 -1.80
C GLY A 55 2.62 -15.92 -2.99
N ASN A 56 1.39 -16.25 -3.42
CA ASN A 56 0.77 -15.63 -4.59
C ASN A 56 0.56 -14.12 -4.36
N ILE A 57 1.33 -13.29 -5.07
CA ILE A 57 1.09 -11.84 -5.11
C ILE A 57 0.26 -11.53 -6.37
N SER A 58 -0.97 -11.06 -6.17
CA SER A 58 -1.81 -10.54 -7.26
C SER A 58 -1.53 -9.06 -7.43
N VAL A 59 -0.81 -8.68 -8.49
CA VAL A 59 -0.55 -7.27 -8.83
C VAL A 59 -1.54 -6.82 -9.90
N ALA A 60 -2.38 -5.84 -9.57
CA ALA A 60 -3.21 -5.13 -10.53
C ALA A 60 -2.61 -3.73 -10.76
N VAL A 61 -2.21 -3.44 -11.99
CA VAL A 61 -1.71 -2.12 -12.39
C VAL A 61 -2.87 -1.36 -13.03
N TYR A 62 -3.29 -0.27 -12.39
CA TYR A 62 -4.32 0.62 -12.92
C TYR A 62 -3.63 1.85 -13.52
N SER A 63 -3.57 1.92 -14.86
CA SER A 63 -3.19 3.13 -15.58
C SER A 63 -4.46 3.95 -15.85
N ALA A 64 -4.55 5.15 -15.26
CA ALA A 64 -5.54 6.14 -15.66
C ALA A 64 -4.99 6.92 -16.87
N GLU A 65 -5.20 6.42 -18.07
CA GLU A 65 -5.13 7.24 -19.28
C GLU A 65 -6.56 7.44 -19.79
N ALA A 66 -7.01 8.69 -19.80
CA ALA A 66 -8.34 9.06 -20.25
C ALA A 66 -8.48 8.84 -21.76
N THR A 67 -9.42 8.00 -22.22
CA THR A 67 -10.08 8.08 -23.55
C THR A 67 -11.39 7.26 -23.61
N ASP A 68 -12.27 7.65 -24.55
CA ASP A 68 -13.74 7.46 -24.67
C ASP A 68 -14.22 6.13 -25.35
N ASN A 69 -15.55 5.86 -25.33
CA ASN A 69 -16.29 4.57 -25.28
C ASN A 69 -16.68 3.76 -26.56
N THR A 70 -17.15 2.50 -26.30
CA THR A 70 -18.07 1.53 -27.00
C THR A 70 -17.44 0.48 -27.98
N ALA A 71 -17.86 -0.80 -28.15
CA ALA A 71 -19.07 -1.58 -27.82
C ALA A 71 -18.86 -3.15 -27.85
N ALA A 72 -19.83 -3.85 -27.24
CA ALA A 72 -20.43 -5.18 -27.50
C ALA A 72 -19.70 -6.52 -27.23
N ASP A 73 -20.43 -7.32 -26.45
CA ASP A 73 -20.21 -8.57 -25.76
C ASP A 73 -20.37 -9.83 -26.64
N THR A 74 -19.47 -10.80 -26.50
CA THR A 74 -19.73 -12.22 -26.79
C THR A 74 -19.08 -13.06 -25.70
N SER A 75 -19.91 -13.57 -24.81
CA SER A 75 -19.53 -14.51 -23.75
C SER A 75 -19.18 -15.88 -24.33
N GLU A 76 -17.92 -16.31 -24.20
CA GLU A 76 -17.59 -17.73 -24.16
C GLU A 76 -16.84 -18.04 -22.86
N GLY A 77 -17.44 -18.95 -22.08
CA GLY A 77 -16.94 -19.34 -20.77
C GLY A 77 -15.64 -20.11 -20.87
N ILE A 78 -14.65 -19.72 -20.06
CA ILE A 78 -13.48 -20.52 -19.75
C ILE A 78 -13.50 -20.82 -18.26
N SER A 79 -13.82 -22.07 -17.93
CA SER A 79 -13.65 -22.65 -16.61
C SER A 79 -12.16 -22.91 -16.37
N ILE A 80 -11.56 -22.24 -15.38
CA ILE A 80 -10.26 -22.63 -14.84
C ILE A 80 -10.49 -23.30 -13.48
N VAL A 81 -10.07 -24.55 -13.43
CA VAL A 81 -10.14 -25.46 -12.29
C VAL A 81 -9.13 -25.08 -11.19
N ASP A 82 -9.69 -24.75 -10.04
CA ASP A 82 -9.36 -25.18 -8.67
C ASP A 82 -7.89 -25.35 -8.25
N SER A 83 -7.26 -24.23 -7.90
CA SER A 83 -6.35 -24.13 -6.74
C SER A 83 -6.37 -22.72 -6.08
N VAL A 84 -7.39 -21.92 -6.39
CA VAL A 84 -7.53 -20.49 -6.00
C VAL A 84 -8.48 -20.31 -4.80
N SER A 85 -8.80 -21.39 -4.09
CA SER A 85 -9.96 -21.45 -3.18
C SER A 85 -9.87 -20.54 -1.96
N GLU A 86 -8.69 -20.14 -1.48
CA GLU A 86 -8.58 -19.25 -0.30
C GLU A 86 -8.42 -17.78 -0.69
N ASP A 87 -7.56 -17.46 -1.67
CA ASP A 87 -7.32 -16.08 -2.12
C ASP A 87 -8.51 -15.50 -2.90
N ALA A 88 -9.21 -16.31 -3.71
CA ALA A 88 -10.43 -15.87 -4.37
C ALA A 88 -11.58 -15.69 -3.37
N ARG A 89 -11.63 -16.48 -2.28
CA ARG A 89 -12.60 -16.29 -1.20
C ARG A 89 -12.35 -14.99 -0.43
N VAL A 90 -11.09 -14.62 -0.18
CA VAL A 90 -10.73 -13.34 0.44
C VAL A 90 -11.21 -12.15 -0.40
N LEU A 91 -10.99 -12.19 -1.71
CA LEU A 91 -11.44 -11.15 -2.64
C LEU A 91 -12.96 -11.16 -2.86
N GLN A 92 -13.62 -12.34 -2.84
CA GLN A 92 -15.07 -12.47 -2.94
C GLN A 92 -15.80 -12.07 -1.65
N ASP A 93 -15.26 -12.34 -0.47
CA ASP A 93 -15.79 -11.86 0.82
C ASP A 93 -15.65 -10.33 0.93
N ALA A 94 -14.52 -9.77 0.47
CA ALA A 94 -14.31 -8.33 0.41
C ALA A 94 -15.26 -7.64 -0.60
N ALA A 95 -15.63 -8.33 -1.68
CA ALA A 95 -16.60 -7.86 -2.68
C ALA A 95 -18.06 -8.11 -2.29
N GLY A 96 -18.34 -9.07 -1.39
CA GLY A 96 -19.69 -9.58 -1.12
C GLY A 96 -20.31 -9.26 0.24
N GLY A 97 -19.55 -8.81 1.26
CA GLY A 97 -20.05 -8.75 2.63
C GLY A 97 -19.86 -7.41 3.32
N HIS A 98 -20.96 -6.71 3.66
CA HIS A 98 -20.92 -5.65 4.66
C HIS A 98 -20.40 -6.23 5.99
N LEU A 99 -19.14 -5.95 6.32
CA LEU A 99 -18.58 -6.30 7.62
C LEU A 99 -19.35 -5.55 8.72
N GLY A 100 -19.79 -6.29 9.74
CA GLY A 100 -20.50 -5.72 10.87
C GLY A 100 -19.64 -4.70 11.63
N VAL A 101 -20.31 -3.71 12.23
CA VAL A 101 -19.66 -2.75 13.13
C VAL A 101 -19.25 -3.46 14.41
N VAL A 102 -18.03 -3.20 14.88
CA VAL A 102 -17.51 -3.71 16.16
C VAL A 102 -17.21 -2.54 17.09
N GLU A 103 -17.80 -2.58 18.28
CA GLU A 103 -17.56 -1.61 19.35
C GLU A 103 -16.33 -2.00 20.19
N PRO A 104 -15.64 -1.04 20.82
CA PRO A 104 -14.47 -1.33 21.63
C PRO A 104 -14.85 -2.08 22.92
N VAL A 105 -14.02 -3.06 23.29
CA VAL A 105 -14.13 -3.82 24.54
C VAL A 105 -13.38 -3.16 25.70
N SER A 106 -12.61 -2.11 25.43
CA SER A 106 -11.90 -1.32 26.44
C SER A 106 -11.96 0.18 26.16
N GLY A 107 -11.78 1.02 27.18
CA GLY A 107 -11.79 2.48 27.02
C GLY A 107 -10.48 3.00 26.45
N CYS A 108 -10.49 4.12 25.70
CA CYS A 108 -9.32 4.62 24.97
C CYS A 108 -8.04 4.77 25.82
N LYS A 109 -8.18 5.23 27.07
CA LYS A 109 -7.04 5.40 28.00
C LYS A 109 -6.34 4.08 28.37
N SER A 110 -7.00 2.92 28.22
CA SER A 110 -6.38 1.61 28.49
C SER A 110 -5.18 1.36 27.57
N LEU A 111 -5.20 1.95 26.37
CA LEU A 111 -4.17 1.74 25.35
C LEU A 111 -2.81 2.34 25.74
N LEU A 112 -2.76 3.23 26.72
CA LEU A 112 -1.50 3.70 27.31
C LEU A 112 -0.67 2.56 27.93
N GLY A 113 -1.33 1.50 28.40
CA GLY A 113 -0.70 0.37 29.07
C GLY A 113 -0.42 -0.83 28.16
N VAL A 114 -0.68 -0.73 26.85
CA VAL A 114 -0.43 -1.83 25.92
C VAL A 114 1.07 -2.02 25.75
N ASP A 115 1.56 -3.23 26.03
CA ASP A 115 2.95 -3.59 25.82
C ASP A 115 3.24 -3.78 24.32
N LEU A 116 4.11 -2.92 23.80
CA LEU A 116 4.59 -2.96 22.41
C LEU A 116 6.10 -3.21 22.35
N SER A 117 6.74 -3.60 23.47
CA SER A 117 8.19 -3.82 23.55
C SER A 117 8.69 -4.95 22.63
N HIS A 118 7.82 -5.92 22.34
CA HIS A 118 8.09 -7.02 21.41
C HIS A 118 8.10 -6.61 19.93
N ILE A 119 7.66 -5.39 19.60
CA ILE A 119 7.60 -4.89 18.22
C ILE A 119 8.91 -4.16 17.92
N SER A 120 9.92 -4.94 17.49
CA SER A 120 11.31 -4.58 17.11
C SER A 120 12.35 -5.17 18.07
N GLU A 121 13.46 -5.68 17.52
CA GLU A 121 14.59 -6.28 18.26
C GLU A 121 15.44 -5.27 19.06
N ASP A 122 15.31 -3.97 18.77
CA ASP A 122 16.12 -2.91 19.39
C ASP A 122 15.53 -2.44 20.74
N THR A 123 14.74 -1.37 20.74
CA THR A 123 14.15 -0.73 21.92
C THR A 123 12.63 -0.87 22.00
N GLY A 124 12.03 -1.64 21.09
CA GLY A 124 10.59 -1.83 20.98
C GLY A 124 9.83 -0.57 20.55
N ALA A 125 8.52 -0.73 20.32
CA ALA A 125 7.60 0.39 20.15
C ALA A 125 7.03 0.83 21.51
N SER A 126 6.55 2.07 21.62
CA SER A 126 5.94 2.59 22.84
C SER A 126 4.80 3.55 22.54
N VAL A 127 3.79 3.53 23.42
CA VAL A 127 2.68 4.48 23.41
C VAL A 127 3.07 5.72 24.20
N VAL A 128 2.78 6.90 23.64
CA VAL A 128 3.02 8.21 24.26
C VAL A 128 1.71 8.86 24.69
N SER A 129 0.64 8.72 23.91
CA SER A 129 -0.67 9.29 24.22
C SER A 129 -1.79 8.36 23.75
N ALA A 130 -2.92 8.39 24.45
CA ALA A 130 -4.18 7.76 24.02
C ALA A 130 -5.35 8.62 24.50
N CYS A 131 -6.09 9.22 23.57
CA CYS A 131 -7.17 10.14 23.90
C CYS A 131 -8.26 10.13 22.83
N GLU A 132 -9.50 10.34 23.26
CA GLU A 132 -10.62 10.47 22.32
C GLU A 132 -10.61 11.86 21.68
N LYS A 133 -10.67 11.90 20.34
CA LYS A 133 -10.73 13.12 19.54
C LYS A 133 -11.75 12.94 18.42
N THR A 134 -12.48 14.02 18.12
CA THR A 134 -13.34 14.05 16.94
C THR A 134 -12.53 14.51 15.72
N HIS A 135 -12.57 13.73 14.64
CA HIS A 135 -11.95 14.05 13.38
C HIS A 135 -12.99 13.89 12.26
N GLU A 136 -13.21 14.96 11.49
CA GLU A 136 -14.19 14.99 10.39
C GLU A 136 -15.59 14.47 10.79
N GLY A 137 -16.03 14.78 12.01
CA GLY A 137 -17.36 14.38 12.53
C GLY A 137 -17.41 12.98 13.16
N HIS A 138 -16.32 12.22 13.14
CA HIS A 138 -16.23 10.89 13.73
C HIS A 138 -15.40 10.90 15.02
N LEU A 139 -15.87 10.21 16.05
CA LEU A 139 -15.14 10.05 17.30
C LEU A 139 -14.13 8.90 17.17
N TYR A 140 -12.86 9.20 17.42
CA TYR A 140 -11.77 8.24 17.41
C TYR A 140 -11.08 8.19 18.77
N CYS A 141 -10.63 7.00 19.19
CA CYS A 141 -9.50 6.89 20.09
C CYS A 141 -8.22 7.09 19.29
N VAL A 142 -7.54 8.21 19.52
CA VAL A 142 -6.28 8.57 18.86
C VAL A 142 -5.13 8.18 19.78
N VAL A 143 -4.29 7.28 19.29
CA VAL A 143 -3.10 6.76 19.97
C VAL A 143 -1.86 7.21 19.22
N GLU A 144 -0.91 7.80 19.92
CA GLU A 144 0.36 8.25 19.34
C GLU A 144 1.50 7.59 20.08
N GLY A 145 2.61 7.38 19.38
CA GLY A 145 3.76 6.75 19.98
C GLY A 145 5.05 6.87 19.19
N LYS A 146 6.04 6.10 19.62
CA LYS A 146 7.38 6.08 19.03
C LYS A 146 7.81 4.66 18.69
N LEU A 147 8.48 4.54 17.56
CA LEU A 147 9.32 3.43 17.12
C LEU A 147 10.80 3.77 17.41
N PRO A 148 11.72 2.80 17.22
CA PRO A 148 13.17 3.08 17.28
C PRO A 148 13.61 4.29 16.46
N ALA A 149 14.74 4.87 16.86
CA ALA A 149 15.32 6.09 16.28
C ALA A 149 14.39 7.34 16.33
N SER A 150 13.47 7.38 17.28
CA SER A 150 12.50 8.47 17.47
C SER A 150 11.66 8.72 16.22
N THR A 151 11.23 7.63 15.58
CA THR A 151 10.26 7.62 14.48
C THR A 151 8.86 7.62 15.09
N GLN A 152 7.99 8.53 14.68
CA GLN A 152 6.66 8.69 15.29
C GLN A 152 5.61 7.94 14.49
N TRP A 153 4.56 7.53 15.18
CA TRP A 153 3.37 6.92 14.59
C TRP A 153 2.10 7.39 15.28
N GLN A 154 0.99 7.32 14.56
CA GLN A 154 -0.34 7.61 15.05
C GLN A 154 -1.32 6.56 14.52
N VAL A 155 -2.23 6.12 15.39
CA VAL A 155 -3.34 5.22 15.07
C VAL A 155 -4.64 5.89 15.53
N MET A 156 -5.64 5.92 14.66
CA MET A 156 -6.98 6.41 14.95
C MET A 156 -7.98 5.26 14.87
N LEU A 157 -8.61 4.95 16.00
CA LEU A 157 -9.53 3.83 16.16
C LEU A 157 -10.97 4.36 16.32
N PRO A 158 -11.89 4.18 15.35
CA PRO A 158 -13.26 4.64 15.47
C PRO A 158 -13.96 4.04 16.70
N VAL A 159 -14.62 4.89 17.50
CA VAL A 159 -15.25 4.43 18.75
C VAL A 159 -16.57 3.69 18.49
N ARG A 160 -17.29 4.03 17.42
CA ARG A 160 -18.68 3.56 17.20
C ARG A 160 -18.96 2.94 15.84
N THR A 161 -18.04 3.07 14.90
CA THR A 161 -18.34 2.84 13.47
C THR A 161 -17.33 1.94 12.78
N TRP A 162 -16.42 1.31 13.53
CA TRP A 162 -15.36 0.51 12.95
C TRP A 162 -15.93 -0.75 12.28
N THR A 163 -15.71 -0.89 10.97
CA THR A 163 -16.20 -2.02 10.15
C THR A 163 -15.14 -3.09 9.95
N GLN A 164 -14.33 -3.35 10.98
CA GLN A 164 -13.30 -4.40 11.00
C GLN A 164 -12.19 -4.26 9.94
N ARG A 165 -12.04 -3.07 9.34
CA ARG A 165 -11.03 -2.78 8.32
C ARG A 165 -9.96 -1.83 8.86
N TYR A 166 -8.73 -2.08 8.45
CA TYR A 166 -7.57 -1.26 8.77
C TYR A 166 -7.02 -0.64 7.49
N MET A 167 -6.66 0.65 7.54
CA MET A 167 -5.94 1.31 6.47
C MET A 167 -4.73 2.08 7.02
N GLN A 168 -3.54 1.79 6.49
CA GLN A 168 -2.34 2.58 6.74
C GLN A 168 -2.06 3.52 5.57
N VAL A 169 -1.71 4.75 5.89
CA VAL A 169 -1.49 5.82 4.91
C VAL A 169 0.01 6.09 4.76
N GLY A 170 0.46 6.12 3.51
CA GLY A 170 1.83 6.46 3.16
C GLY A 170 2.11 7.97 3.17
N CYS A 171 3.39 8.32 3.25
CA CYS A 171 3.83 9.72 3.29
C CYS A 171 4.02 10.31 1.87
N GLY A 172 4.49 11.57 1.78
CA GLY A 172 5.04 12.14 0.55
C GLY A 172 6.42 12.78 0.78
N GLY A 173 7.20 12.89 -0.30
CA GLY A 173 8.53 13.52 -0.28
C GLY A 173 9.54 12.73 0.57
N LEU A 174 10.15 13.39 1.55
CA LEU A 174 11.08 12.77 2.52
C LEU A 174 10.40 12.46 3.86
N CYS A 175 9.06 12.37 3.87
CA CYS A 175 8.22 12.23 5.05
C CYS A 175 8.52 13.30 6.13
N GLY A 176 8.54 12.88 7.41
CA GLY A 176 8.81 13.75 8.56
C GLY A 176 7.59 14.42 9.18
N MET A 177 6.39 14.11 8.67
CA MET A 177 5.13 14.52 9.29
C MET A 177 4.06 13.44 9.11
N ILE A 178 3.24 13.26 10.13
CA ILE A 178 2.10 12.34 10.09
C ILE A 178 0.91 13.08 9.47
N ARG A 179 0.32 12.48 8.43
CA ARG A 179 -0.91 12.96 7.79
C ARG A 179 -1.89 11.79 7.71
N MET A 180 -3.09 11.97 8.30
CA MET A 180 -4.11 10.92 8.38
C MET A 180 -5.08 10.91 7.19
N GLY A 181 -4.91 11.82 6.23
CA GLY A 181 -5.78 11.93 5.06
C GLY A 181 -5.56 10.78 4.09
N VAL A 182 -6.63 10.04 3.78
CA VAL A 182 -6.61 8.98 2.77
C VAL A 182 -6.82 9.60 1.39
N ASN A 183 -5.79 9.54 0.55
CA ASN A 183 -5.89 10.05 -0.82
C ASN A 183 -6.72 9.10 -1.69
N ALA A 184 -7.45 9.66 -2.66
CA ALA A 184 -8.14 8.90 -3.69
C ALA A 184 -7.85 9.49 -5.08
N ALA A 185 -7.83 8.64 -6.09
CA ALA A 185 -7.72 9.09 -7.48
C ALA A 185 -8.98 9.90 -7.87
N SER A 186 -8.84 10.76 -8.89
CA SER A 186 -9.97 11.52 -9.42
C SER A 186 -11.10 10.58 -9.86
N GLY A 187 -12.33 10.89 -9.46
CA GLY A 187 -13.50 10.06 -9.74
C GLY A 187 -13.70 8.87 -8.79
N SER A 188 -12.74 8.56 -7.92
CA SER A 188 -12.90 7.51 -6.91
C SER A 188 -13.68 7.99 -5.68
N GLN A 189 -14.44 7.08 -5.09
CA GLN A 189 -15.04 7.31 -3.79
C GLN A 189 -13.94 7.48 -2.73
N HIS A 190 -14.01 8.58 -1.98
CA HIS A 190 -13.12 8.81 -0.85
C HIS A 190 -13.58 8.01 0.36
N VAL A 191 -12.61 7.57 1.16
CA VAL A 191 -12.88 7.08 2.52
C VAL A 191 -13.54 8.22 3.28
N ARG A 192 -14.72 7.97 3.86
CA ARG A 192 -15.53 9.03 4.50
C ARG A 192 -15.10 9.27 5.95
N GLY A 193 -14.34 8.35 6.51
CA GLY A 193 -13.95 8.38 7.91
C GLY A 193 -14.92 7.57 8.78
N GLY A 194 -14.39 7.01 9.85
CA GLY A 194 -15.11 6.27 10.86
C GLY A 194 -15.30 4.78 10.53
N GLU A 195 -15.21 4.37 9.27
CA GLU A 195 -15.40 2.99 8.86
C GLU A 195 -14.10 2.15 8.93
N PHE A 196 -12.95 2.80 8.80
CA PHE A 196 -11.61 2.20 8.97
C PHE A 196 -10.95 2.65 10.28
N ALA A 197 -10.20 1.75 10.88
CA ALA A 197 -9.10 2.15 11.74
C ALA A 197 -7.96 2.66 10.84
N LEU A 198 -7.41 3.84 11.14
CA LEU A 198 -6.39 4.50 10.32
C LEU A 198 -5.04 4.52 11.04
N ALA A 199 -3.94 4.42 10.31
CA ALA A 199 -2.61 4.65 10.88
C ALA A 199 -1.69 5.39 9.90
N ALA A 200 -0.69 6.10 10.43
CA ALA A 200 0.39 6.69 9.66
C ALA A 200 1.65 6.88 10.52
N THR A 201 2.80 7.03 9.87
CA THR A 201 4.10 7.28 10.51
C THR A 201 4.83 8.43 9.83
N ASP A 202 5.69 9.13 10.58
CA ASP A 202 6.60 10.13 10.00
C ASP A 202 7.80 9.49 9.26
N MET A 203 7.90 8.16 9.27
CA MET A 203 8.96 7.34 8.67
C MET A 203 10.38 7.63 9.19
N GLY A 204 10.51 8.37 10.30
CA GLY A 204 11.81 8.89 10.76
C GLY A 204 12.41 9.92 9.79
N GLY A 205 11.57 10.43 8.87
CA GLY A 205 11.93 11.34 7.81
C GLY A 205 12.01 12.80 8.26
N GLY A 206 12.23 13.68 7.30
CA GLY A 206 12.35 15.12 7.51
C GLY A 206 12.61 15.86 6.20
N MET A 207 11.99 17.02 6.06
CA MET A 207 11.90 17.74 4.78
C MET A 207 13.26 18.07 4.13
N ASP A 208 14.34 18.20 4.92
CA ASP A 208 15.68 18.53 4.41
C ASP A 208 16.60 17.31 4.22
N GLY A 209 16.11 16.10 4.52
CA GLY A 209 16.85 14.84 4.40
C GLY A 209 18.01 14.64 5.38
N LYS A 210 18.38 15.66 6.17
CA LYS A 210 19.54 15.59 7.07
C LYS A 210 19.31 14.60 8.21
N VAL A 211 18.06 14.48 8.64
CA VAL A 211 17.65 13.68 9.80
C VAL A 211 17.87 12.18 9.63
N PHE A 212 17.84 11.66 8.41
CA PHE A 212 18.21 10.28 8.15
C PHE A 212 19.65 10.17 7.61
N ALA A 213 20.17 11.14 6.84
CA ALA A 213 21.54 11.09 6.32
C ALA A 213 22.60 10.74 7.39
N SER A 214 22.49 11.31 8.60
CA SER A 214 23.41 11.07 9.72
C SER A 214 22.96 9.99 10.71
N ASN A 215 21.76 9.42 10.56
CA ASN A 215 21.19 8.48 11.51
C ASN A 215 20.80 7.15 10.81
N PRO A 216 21.60 6.07 10.98
CA PRO A 216 21.32 4.76 10.36
C PRO A 216 19.93 4.20 10.71
N GLY A 217 19.46 4.39 11.96
CA GLY A 217 18.15 3.94 12.39
C GLY A 217 17.02 4.65 11.65
N ARG A 218 17.12 5.98 11.50
CA ARG A 218 16.16 6.75 10.69
C ARG A 218 16.25 6.42 9.20
N ARG A 219 17.43 6.11 8.66
CA ARG A 219 17.55 5.58 7.28
C ARG A 219 16.81 4.26 7.11
N LYS A 220 16.93 3.35 8.08
CA LYS A 220 16.21 2.07 8.09
C LYS A 220 14.69 2.29 8.16
N SER A 221 14.24 3.15 9.07
CA SER A 221 12.83 3.58 9.18
C SER A 221 12.28 4.06 7.85
N PHE A 222 12.97 5.04 7.24
CA PHE A 222 12.56 5.64 5.97
C PHE A 222 12.59 4.63 4.83
N ALA A 223 13.62 3.80 4.76
CA ALA A 223 13.79 2.85 3.68
C ALA A 223 12.71 1.77 3.67
N TYR A 224 12.38 1.19 4.83
CA TYR A 224 11.43 0.08 4.85
C TYR A 224 10.77 -0.23 6.20
N SER A 225 11.38 0.06 7.36
CA SER A 225 10.88 -0.58 8.59
C SER A 225 9.71 0.15 9.25
N ALA A 226 9.55 1.46 9.02
CA ALA A 226 8.58 2.22 9.80
C ALA A 226 7.12 1.90 9.46
N GLN A 227 6.78 1.70 8.18
CA GLN A 227 5.43 1.27 7.80
C GLN A 227 5.10 -0.11 8.38
N HIS A 228 5.97 -1.10 8.17
CA HIS A 228 5.81 -2.43 8.77
C HIS A 228 5.59 -2.42 10.29
N LEU A 229 6.48 -1.76 11.03
CA LEU A 229 6.36 -1.71 12.49
C LEU A 229 5.08 -0.98 12.92
N THR A 230 4.63 0.03 12.17
CA THR A 230 3.34 0.71 12.43
C THR A 230 2.16 -0.22 12.14
N SER A 231 2.25 -1.10 11.15
CA SER A 231 1.24 -2.14 10.87
C SER A 231 1.10 -3.11 12.04
N LEU A 232 2.24 -3.60 12.56
CA LEU A 232 2.26 -4.47 13.74
C LEU A 232 1.68 -3.77 14.98
N VAL A 233 2.11 -2.53 15.26
CA VAL A 233 1.56 -1.73 16.37
C VAL A 233 0.05 -1.57 16.23
N SER A 234 -0.43 -1.21 15.05
CA SER A 234 -1.85 -0.96 14.79
C SER A 234 -2.68 -2.23 15.02
N LYS A 235 -2.23 -3.38 14.50
CA LYS A 235 -2.92 -4.66 14.68
C LYS A 235 -2.95 -5.09 16.16
N THR A 236 -1.88 -4.83 16.92
CA THR A 236 -1.84 -5.09 18.36
C THR A 236 -2.79 -4.18 19.14
N LEU A 237 -2.82 -2.87 18.81
CA LEU A 237 -3.75 -1.93 19.43
C LEU A 237 -5.21 -2.27 19.12
N MET A 238 -5.54 -2.66 17.89
CA MET A 238 -6.90 -3.11 17.53
C MET A 238 -7.32 -4.35 18.30
N GLN A 239 -6.42 -5.33 18.44
CA GLN A 239 -6.69 -6.52 19.25
C GLN A 239 -6.98 -6.16 20.72
N ALA A 240 -6.26 -5.20 21.29
CA ALA A 240 -6.48 -4.74 22.66
C ALA A 240 -7.75 -3.87 22.81
N TYR A 241 -8.06 -3.05 21.81
CA TYR A 241 -9.16 -2.09 21.87
C TYR A 241 -10.51 -2.71 21.50
N TYR A 242 -10.58 -3.49 20.42
CA TYR A 242 -11.80 -4.11 19.89
C TYR A 242 -11.95 -5.58 20.26
N GLY A 243 -10.95 -6.19 20.90
CA GLY A 243 -10.96 -7.62 21.22
C GLY A 243 -10.66 -8.51 20.01
N GLN A 244 -10.37 -7.94 18.84
CA GLN A 244 -10.02 -8.66 17.62
C GLN A 244 -9.08 -7.84 16.72
N LYS A 245 -8.26 -8.55 15.94
CA LYS A 245 -7.50 -7.99 14.81
C LYS A 245 -8.43 -7.55 13.67
N PRO A 246 -7.99 -6.66 12.77
CA PRO A 246 -8.77 -6.33 11.57
C PRO A 246 -9.00 -7.59 10.72
N ARG A 247 -10.18 -7.66 10.09
CA ARG A 247 -10.51 -8.70 9.11
C ARG A 247 -9.76 -8.49 7.80
N TYR A 248 -9.62 -7.23 7.39
CA TYR A 248 -8.81 -6.82 6.23
C TYR A 248 -7.97 -5.60 6.55
N SER A 249 -6.79 -5.55 5.96
CA SER A 249 -5.77 -4.52 6.11
C SER A 249 -5.35 -3.99 4.76
N TYR A 250 -5.30 -2.67 4.63
CA TYR A 250 -5.00 -1.98 3.39
C TYR A 250 -3.88 -0.97 3.57
N PHE A 251 -3.08 -0.76 2.53
CA PHE A 251 -2.14 0.35 2.45
C PHE A 251 -2.54 1.29 1.32
N ASN A 252 -2.46 2.61 1.54
CA ASN A 252 -2.70 3.60 0.51
C ASN A 252 -1.63 4.69 0.54
N GLY A 253 -0.91 4.86 -0.57
CA GLY A 253 0.11 5.88 -0.69
C GLY A 253 0.34 6.33 -2.13
N CYS A 254 0.81 7.57 -2.29
CA CYS A 254 1.18 8.15 -3.57
C CYS A 254 2.58 8.79 -3.48
N SER A 255 3.36 8.78 -4.57
CA SER A 255 4.74 9.27 -4.59
C SER A 255 5.67 8.44 -3.70
N ASP A 256 6.25 9.00 -2.62
CA ASP A 256 7.00 8.22 -1.65
C ASP A 256 6.11 7.17 -0.97
N GLY A 257 4.85 7.51 -0.66
CA GLY A 257 3.87 6.52 -0.21
C GLY A 257 3.63 5.40 -1.21
N GLY A 258 3.75 5.66 -2.52
CA GLY A 258 3.70 4.59 -3.52
C GLY A 258 4.90 3.65 -3.41
N ARG A 259 6.11 4.20 -3.20
CA ARG A 259 7.33 3.41 -2.93
C ARG A 259 7.16 2.60 -1.64
N GLU A 260 6.66 3.21 -0.57
CA GLU A 260 6.38 2.54 0.70
C GLU A 260 5.45 1.33 0.50
N GLY A 261 4.34 1.50 -0.20
CA GLY A 261 3.41 0.40 -0.48
C GLY A 261 4.06 -0.75 -1.25
N VAL A 262 4.89 -0.44 -2.26
CA VAL A 262 5.63 -1.49 -2.98
C VAL A 262 6.70 -2.14 -2.09
N MET A 263 7.35 -1.37 -1.20
CA MET A 263 8.31 -1.93 -0.24
C MET A 263 7.65 -2.87 0.78
N GLU A 264 6.44 -2.55 1.24
CA GLU A 264 5.61 -3.44 2.06
C GLU A 264 5.30 -4.73 1.30
N ALA A 265 4.84 -4.65 0.04
CA ALA A 265 4.58 -5.84 -0.78
C ALA A 265 5.81 -6.75 -0.95
N LEU A 266 6.99 -6.14 -1.16
CA LEU A 266 8.22 -6.88 -1.43
C LEU A 266 8.88 -7.47 -0.18
N ARG A 267 8.81 -6.78 0.96
CA ARG A 267 9.57 -7.12 2.16
C ARG A 267 8.69 -7.68 3.28
N TYR A 268 7.42 -7.30 3.30
CA TYR A 268 6.45 -7.60 4.35
C TYR A 268 5.10 -8.01 3.74
N PRO A 269 5.06 -9.08 2.93
CA PRO A 269 3.88 -9.44 2.14
C PRO A 269 2.64 -9.77 2.97
N ASN A 270 2.79 -10.00 4.28
CA ASN A 270 1.70 -10.33 5.20
C ASN A 270 1.15 -9.10 5.95
N ASP A 271 1.65 -7.90 5.65
CA ASP A 271 1.24 -6.70 6.36
C ASP A 271 -0.11 -6.17 5.87
N PHE A 272 -0.43 -6.35 4.60
CA PHE A 272 -1.65 -5.83 3.98
C PHE A 272 -2.24 -6.82 2.98
N ASP A 273 -3.56 -6.94 3.00
CA ASP A 273 -4.36 -7.73 2.05
C ASP A 273 -4.54 -6.97 0.72
N GLY A 274 -4.43 -5.64 0.73
CA GLY A 274 -4.50 -4.80 -0.47
C GLY A 274 -3.65 -3.54 -0.38
N ILE A 275 -2.97 -3.19 -1.48
CA ILE A 275 -2.05 -2.04 -1.53
C ILE A 275 -2.41 -1.17 -2.74
N LEU A 276 -2.69 0.11 -2.47
CA LEU A 276 -2.82 1.16 -3.48
C LEU A 276 -1.51 1.96 -3.53
N ALA A 277 -0.70 1.70 -4.55
CA ALA A 277 0.59 2.36 -4.76
C ALA A 277 0.55 3.30 -5.97
N GLY A 278 0.24 4.57 -5.74
CA GLY A 278 0.21 5.61 -6.78
C GLY A 278 1.59 6.22 -7.05
N ALA A 279 1.94 6.43 -8.32
CA ALA A 279 3.18 7.09 -8.75
C ALA A 279 4.44 6.71 -7.93
N PRO A 280 4.75 5.41 -7.78
CA PRO A 280 5.70 4.94 -6.77
C PRO A 280 7.13 5.36 -7.10
N ALA A 281 7.78 6.05 -6.15
CA ALA A 281 9.17 6.52 -6.26
C ALA A 281 10.22 5.40 -6.06
N MET A 282 10.10 4.29 -6.81
CA MET A 282 10.89 3.06 -6.60
C MET A 282 12.39 3.22 -6.84
N LEU A 283 12.77 4.00 -7.85
CA LEU A 283 14.17 4.28 -8.17
C LEU A 283 14.69 5.49 -7.37
N PHE A 284 14.42 5.49 -6.06
CA PHE A 284 14.55 6.66 -5.20
C PHE A 284 15.93 7.31 -5.25
N GLN A 285 17.00 6.50 -5.25
CA GLN A 285 18.38 7.00 -5.32
C GLN A 285 18.67 7.69 -6.65
N PHE A 286 18.31 7.06 -7.77
CA PHE A 286 18.49 7.63 -9.11
C PHE A 286 17.66 8.90 -9.30
N GLN A 287 16.40 8.86 -8.85
CA GLN A 287 15.48 9.98 -8.95
C GLN A 287 16.04 11.23 -8.23
N ASN A 288 16.53 11.06 -7.00
CA ASN A 288 17.03 12.17 -6.19
C ASN A 288 18.46 12.62 -6.53
N SER A 289 19.35 11.72 -6.95
CA SER A 289 20.76 12.07 -7.22
C SER A 289 21.03 12.51 -8.65
N LEU A 290 20.28 12.01 -9.63
CA LEU A 290 20.57 12.24 -11.06
C LEU A 290 19.41 12.91 -11.78
N HIS A 291 18.20 12.35 -11.73
CA HIS A 291 17.08 12.84 -12.54
C HIS A 291 16.69 14.29 -12.19
N HIS A 292 16.54 14.61 -10.90
CA HIS A 292 16.22 15.97 -10.48
C HIS A 292 17.36 16.96 -10.77
N GLY A 293 18.61 16.56 -10.58
CA GLY A 293 19.78 17.39 -10.90
C GLY A 293 19.91 17.69 -12.39
N TRP A 294 19.77 16.68 -13.24
CA TRP A 294 19.77 16.81 -14.69
C TRP A 294 18.64 17.72 -15.18
N SER A 295 17.41 17.47 -14.70
CA SER A 295 16.25 18.28 -15.07
C SER A 295 16.47 19.74 -14.73
N GLY A 296 16.98 20.04 -13.53
CA GLY A 296 17.28 21.42 -13.11
C GLY A 296 18.32 22.10 -14.00
N ALA A 297 19.38 21.40 -14.40
CA ALA A 297 20.41 21.95 -15.28
C ALA A 297 19.90 22.22 -16.71
N ALA A 298 19.01 21.36 -17.23
CA ALA A 298 18.48 21.47 -18.59
C ALA A 298 17.60 22.71 -18.81
N TRP A 299 17.06 23.34 -17.77
CA TRP A 299 16.29 24.59 -17.88
C TRP A 299 17.16 25.85 -18.04
N PHE A 300 18.48 25.74 -17.80
CA PHE A 300 19.43 26.84 -17.88
C PHE A 300 20.39 26.73 -19.08
N ALA A 301 20.16 25.79 -20.00
CA ALA A 301 20.93 25.59 -21.22
C ALA A 301 20.07 25.90 -22.47
#